data_AF-A0A847BJM0-F1
#
_entry.id   AF-A0A847BJM0-F1
#
_cell.length_a   1.000
_cell.length_b   1.000
_cell.length_c   1.000
_cell.angle_alpha   90.00
_cell.angle_beta   90.00
_cell.angle_gamma   90.00
#
_symmetry.space_group_name_H-M   'P 1'
#
loop_
_entity.id
_entity.type
_entity.pdbx_description
1 polymer ?
#
loop_
_entity_poly.entity_id
_entity_poly.type
_entity_poly.pdbx_seq_one_letter_code
_entity_poly.pdbx_strand_id
1 'polypeptide(L)'
;DLLLDNGRLREHFQGTNQTGRSAGIHQQLPHGFIEVSPELAAERGIEEGIWVRVTSRRGSIECPAVITDRVCGNTLFMPIHFGKEGVNLLTGEHNDPDVQTPAYKEAAVKLEVFDKRSAPPLPAHNYRYGRPTPNRGVEAEEKWARSDYRQPPAQQSNPRKM
;
A
#
# COMPACT_ATOMS: atom_id res chain seq x y z
N ASP A 1 -18.84 7.84 0.61
CA ASP A 1 -18.38 8.47 1.87
C ASP A 1 -16.95 8.05 2.24
N LEU A 2 -16.46 6.93 1.69
CA LEU A 2 -15.07 6.49 1.84
C LEU A 2 -14.24 6.76 0.59
N LEU A 3 -12.96 7.05 0.80
CA LEU A 3 -11.94 7.16 -0.24
C LEU A 3 -11.01 5.96 -0.15
N LEU A 4 -10.64 5.39 -1.30
CA LEU A 4 -9.66 4.33 -1.40
C LEU A 4 -8.38 4.86 -2.05
N ASP A 5 -7.30 4.80 -1.28
CA ASP A 5 -5.94 4.86 -1.79
C ASP A 5 -5.38 3.44 -1.95
N ASN A 6 -4.27 3.32 -2.68
CA ASN A 6 -3.53 2.08 -2.82
C ASN A 6 -2.04 2.32 -2.84
N GLY A 7 -1.27 1.24 -2.75
CA GLY A 7 0.17 1.36 -2.82
C GLY A 7 0.90 0.05 -2.78
N ARG A 8 2.20 0.17 -2.54
CA ARG A 8 3.11 -0.96 -2.53
C ARG A 8 3.41 -1.40 -1.10
N LEU A 9 3.76 -2.66 -0.99
CA LEU A 9 4.29 -3.28 0.21
C LEU A 9 5.74 -3.62 -0.01
N ARG A 10 6.53 -3.55 1.06
CA ARG A 10 7.98 -3.75 1.02
C ARG A 10 8.35 -5.14 0.51
N GLU A 11 7.52 -6.13 0.83
CA GLU A 11 7.74 -7.54 0.56
C GLU A 11 7.54 -7.88 -0.93
N HIS A 12 6.76 -7.10 -1.67
CA HIS A 12 6.34 -7.46 -3.02
C HIS A 12 6.73 -6.43 -4.08
N PHE A 13 7.10 -6.94 -5.25
CA PHE A 13 7.43 -6.10 -6.39
C PHE A 13 6.33 -6.17 -7.45
N GLN A 14 5.66 -5.02 -7.67
CA GLN A 14 4.65 -4.84 -8.71
C GLN A 14 3.59 -5.96 -8.69
N GLY A 15 3.17 -6.48 -9.84
CA GLY A 15 2.22 -7.59 -9.94
C GLY A 15 2.76 -8.96 -9.55
N THR A 16 3.73 -9.02 -8.62
CA THR A 16 4.26 -10.24 -7.97
C THR A 16 4.86 -11.33 -8.87
N ASN A 17 5.00 -11.10 -10.17
CA ASN A 17 5.62 -12.06 -11.11
C ASN A 17 7.02 -12.56 -10.68
N GLN A 18 7.77 -11.73 -9.94
CA GLN A 18 9.09 -12.08 -9.40
C GLN A 18 8.96 -12.55 -7.94
N THR A 19 8.48 -11.68 -7.06
CA THR A 19 8.46 -11.92 -5.61
C THR A 19 7.46 -12.98 -5.17
N GLY A 20 6.37 -13.18 -5.91
CA GLY A 20 5.36 -14.20 -5.63
C GLY A 20 5.84 -15.64 -5.86
N ARG A 21 6.95 -15.82 -6.59
CA ARG A 21 7.57 -17.14 -6.82
C ARG A 21 8.44 -17.60 -5.64
N SER A 22 8.80 -16.69 -4.74
CA SER A 22 9.60 -17.00 -3.55
C SER A 22 8.67 -17.35 -2.39
N ALA A 23 8.72 -18.61 -1.94
CA ALA A 23 7.89 -19.07 -0.83
C ALA A 23 8.09 -18.23 0.44
N GLY A 24 9.34 -17.89 0.79
CA GLY A 24 9.64 -17.10 1.98
C GLY A 24 9.09 -15.67 1.91
N ILE A 25 9.10 -15.05 0.72
CA ILE A 25 8.53 -13.71 0.52
C ILE A 25 7.00 -13.78 0.53
N HIS A 26 6.42 -14.75 -0.18
CA HIS A 26 4.97 -14.97 -0.22
C HIS A 26 4.38 -15.22 1.17
N GLN A 27 5.09 -15.91 2.06
CA GLN A 27 4.65 -16.16 3.44
C GLN A 27 4.53 -14.89 4.28
N GLN A 28 5.24 -13.79 3.93
CA GLN A 28 5.10 -12.53 4.67
C GLN A 28 3.75 -11.84 4.40
N LEU A 29 3.12 -12.14 3.26
CA LEU A 29 1.88 -11.54 2.79
C LEU A 29 1.07 -12.55 1.96
N PRO A 30 0.47 -13.56 2.59
CA PRO A 30 -0.19 -14.64 1.86
C PRO A 30 -1.53 -14.23 1.24
N HIS A 31 -2.16 -13.17 1.76
CA HIS A 31 -3.51 -12.75 1.39
C HIS A 31 -3.60 -11.23 1.21
N GLY A 32 -4.51 -10.81 0.34
CA GLY A 32 -4.88 -9.41 0.24
C GLY A 32 -5.69 -8.96 1.45
N PHE A 33 -5.58 -7.68 1.77
CA PHE A 33 -6.26 -7.04 2.88
C PHE A 33 -6.56 -5.58 2.57
N ILE A 34 -7.38 -4.95 3.38
CA ILE A 34 -7.61 -3.51 3.36
C ILE A 34 -7.30 -2.91 4.73
N GLU A 35 -6.55 -1.81 4.73
CA GLU A 35 -6.27 -1.04 5.95
C GLU A 35 -7.46 -0.11 6.25
N VAL A 36 -7.89 -0.13 7.51
CA VAL A 36 -8.99 0.68 8.06
C VAL A 36 -8.47 1.40 9.29
N SER A 37 -8.86 2.66 9.46
CA SER A 37 -8.48 3.45 10.63
C SER A 37 -9.20 2.95 11.89
N PRO A 38 -8.60 3.07 13.10
CA PRO A 38 -9.27 2.67 14.33
C PRO A 38 -10.60 3.38 14.55
N GLU A 39 -10.71 4.66 14.14
CA GLU A 39 -11.93 5.45 14.27
C GLU A 39 -13.04 4.89 13.38
N LEU A 40 -12.74 4.63 12.10
CA LEU A 40 -13.71 4.07 11.16
C LEU A 40 -14.11 2.64 11.53
N ALA A 41 -13.16 1.87 12.05
CA ALA A 41 -13.43 0.52 12.51
C ALA A 41 -14.40 0.51 13.70
N ALA A 42 -14.20 1.39 14.68
CA ALA A 42 -15.12 1.56 15.81
C ALA A 42 -16.50 2.05 15.36
N GLU A 43 -16.56 3.00 14.43
CA GLU A 43 -17.83 3.52 13.89
C GLU A 43 -18.65 2.43 13.17
N ARG A 44 -17.98 1.54 12.43
CA ARG A 44 -18.63 0.52 11.59
C ARG A 44 -18.68 -0.88 12.18
N GLY A 45 -18.21 -1.06 13.41
CA GLY A 45 -18.14 -2.38 14.06
C GLY A 45 -17.22 -3.36 13.31
N ILE A 46 -16.12 -2.86 12.74
CA ILE A 46 -15.12 -3.67 12.05
C ILE A 46 -14.12 -4.17 13.08
N GLU A 47 -13.87 -5.47 13.08
CA GLU A 47 -12.86 -6.13 13.92
C GLU A 47 -11.69 -6.63 13.06
N GLU A 48 -10.52 -6.80 13.67
CA GLU A 48 -9.34 -7.31 12.97
C GLU A 48 -9.63 -8.66 12.28
N GLY A 49 -9.30 -8.77 11.00
CA GLY A 49 -9.50 -9.99 10.21
C GLY A 49 -10.95 -10.27 9.78
N ILE A 50 -11.91 -9.39 10.09
CA ILE A 50 -13.27 -9.49 9.54
C ILE A 50 -13.23 -9.22 8.04
N TRP A 51 -14.01 -9.98 7.28
CA TRP A 51 -14.12 -9.77 5.84
C TRP A 51 -15.05 -8.62 5.53
N VAL A 52 -14.63 -7.80 4.59
CA VAL A 52 -15.40 -6.67 4.07
C VAL A 52 -15.47 -6.75 2.55
N ARG A 53 -16.56 -6.24 1.97
CA ARG A 53 -16.66 -5.96 0.53
C ARG A 53 -16.50 -4.49 0.31
N VAL A 54 -15.55 -4.17 -0.56
CA VAL A 54 -15.26 -2.82 -1.01
C VAL A 54 -15.78 -2.73 -2.43
N THR A 55 -16.75 -1.84 -2.64
CA THR A 55 -17.44 -1.69 -3.92
C THR A 55 -17.22 -0.29 -4.45
N SER A 56 -16.81 -0.19 -5.71
CA SER A 56 -16.78 1.06 -6.48
C SER A 56 -17.83 0.99 -7.59
N ARG A 57 -17.93 2.05 -8.39
CA ARG A 57 -18.72 2.04 -9.63
C ARG A 57 -18.29 0.97 -10.66
N ARG A 58 -17.05 0.46 -10.57
CA ARG A 58 -16.48 -0.48 -11.55
C ARG A 58 -16.61 -1.94 -11.15
N GLY A 59 -16.68 -2.22 -9.85
CA GLY A 59 -16.56 -3.58 -9.36
C GLY A 59 -16.49 -3.64 -7.86
N SER A 60 -16.28 -4.86 -7.35
CA SER A 60 -16.18 -5.13 -5.93
C SER A 60 -15.06 -6.12 -5.63
N ILE A 61 -14.44 -5.96 -4.45
CA ILE A 61 -13.41 -6.85 -3.92
C ILE A 61 -13.79 -7.24 -2.50
N GLU A 62 -13.60 -8.51 -2.17
CA GLU A 62 -13.70 -9.02 -0.81
C GLU A 62 -12.33 -9.29 -0.23
N CYS A 63 -12.06 -8.77 0.96
CA CYS A 63 -10.81 -9.02 1.66
C CYS A 63 -10.98 -8.82 3.18
N PRO A 64 -10.12 -9.43 4.00
CA PRO A 64 -10.05 -9.15 5.42
C PRO A 64 -9.55 -7.72 5.70
N ALA A 65 -10.10 -7.10 6.75
CA ALA A 65 -9.67 -5.80 7.25
C ALA A 65 -8.47 -5.93 8.20
N VAL A 66 -7.56 -4.95 8.11
CA VAL A 66 -6.47 -4.70 9.06
C VAL A 66 -6.72 -3.34 9.70
N ILE A 67 -6.80 -3.29 11.02
CA ILE A 67 -7.00 -2.05 11.74
C ILE A 67 -5.63 -1.44 12.06
N THR A 68 -5.37 -0.22 11.60
CA THR A 68 -4.05 0.42 11.74
C THR A 68 -4.15 1.94 11.75
N ASP A 69 -3.28 2.59 12.52
CA ASP A 69 -3.12 4.05 12.60
C ASP A 69 -2.35 4.65 11.40
N ARG A 70 -1.94 3.81 10.44
CA ARG A 70 -1.28 4.22 9.19
C ARG A 70 -2.23 4.90 8.20
N VAL A 71 -3.52 4.66 8.35
CA VAL A 71 -4.61 5.34 7.64
C VAL A 71 -5.51 6.05 8.66
N CYS A 72 -6.15 7.13 8.26
CA CYS A 72 -6.95 7.95 9.17
C CYS A 72 -8.31 8.32 8.58
N GLY A 73 -9.29 8.52 9.47
CA GLY A 73 -10.63 8.94 9.10
C GLY A 73 -11.28 7.99 8.08
N ASN A 74 -11.85 8.57 7.02
CA ASN A 74 -12.62 7.84 6.00
C ASN A 74 -11.78 7.35 4.81
N THR A 75 -10.46 7.33 4.96
CA THR A 75 -9.54 6.83 3.93
C THR A 75 -9.17 5.37 4.22
N LEU A 76 -9.32 4.54 3.19
CA LEU A 76 -8.90 3.15 3.18
C LEU A 76 -7.62 3.02 2.35
N PHE A 77 -6.80 2.01 2.65
CA PHE A 77 -5.64 1.68 1.82
C PHE A 77 -5.65 0.20 1.42
N MET A 78 -5.53 -0.07 0.11
CA MET A 78 -5.41 -1.43 -0.41
C MET A 78 -4.07 -1.62 -1.16
N PRO A 79 -3.30 -2.67 -0.86
CA PRO A 79 -2.09 -2.98 -1.62
C PRO A 79 -2.36 -3.45 -3.05
N ILE A 80 -1.47 -3.09 -3.99
CA ILE A 80 -1.58 -3.48 -5.41
C ILE A 80 -1.13 -4.93 -5.72
N HIS A 81 -0.71 -5.69 -4.72
CA HIS A 81 0.05 -6.93 -4.92
C HIS A 81 -0.81 -8.20 -4.97
N PHE A 82 -2.12 -8.09 -4.88
CA PHE A 82 -3.01 -9.23 -4.64
C PHE A 82 -4.05 -9.44 -5.72
N GLY A 83 -4.04 -10.64 -6.32
CA GLY A 83 -4.97 -11.04 -7.36
C GLY A 83 -4.78 -10.25 -8.66
N LYS A 84 -5.22 -10.84 -9.78
CA LYS A 84 -5.53 -10.08 -10.98
C LYS A 84 -7.04 -10.17 -11.19
N GLU A 85 -7.75 -9.05 -11.30
CA GLU A 85 -7.25 -7.68 -11.50
C GLU A 85 -6.92 -6.90 -10.21
N GLY A 86 -7.17 -7.47 -9.02
CA GLY A 86 -6.81 -6.84 -7.74
C GLY A 86 -7.49 -5.49 -7.55
N VAL A 87 -6.81 -4.54 -6.88
CA VAL A 87 -7.36 -3.18 -6.65
C VAL A 87 -7.77 -2.45 -7.93
N ASN A 88 -7.24 -2.84 -9.09
CA ASN A 88 -7.61 -2.22 -10.36
C ASN A 88 -9.07 -2.49 -10.75
N LEU A 89 -9.73 -3.50 -10.16
CA LEU A 89 -11.18 -3.70 -10.27
C LEU A 89 -11.98 -2.51 -9.71
N LEU A 90 -11.37 -1.73 -8.81
CA LEU A 90 -12.00 -0.61 -8.13
C LEU A 90 -11.63 0.75 -8.75
N THR A 91 -10.48 0.86 -9.41
CA THR A 91 -9.96 2.14 -9.92
C THR A 91 -10.49 2.48 -11.30
N GLY A 92 -10.91 3.73 -11.52
CA GLY A 92 -11.48 4.29 -12.76
C GLY A 92 -10.62 4.18 -14.03
N GLU A 93 -11.24 4.43 -15.19
CA GLU A 93 -10.51 4.73 -16.44
C GLU A 93 -10.22 6.23 -16.60
N HIS A 94 -10.65 7.03 -15.63
CA HIS A 94 -10.41 8.46 -15.64
C HIS A 94 -8.91 8.72 -15.60
N ASN A 95 -8.44 9.51 -16.54
CA ASN A 95 -7.04 9.79 -16.76
C ASN A 95 -6.83 11.28 -17.03
N ASP A 96 -5.62 11.72 -16.78
CA ASP A 96 -5.15 13.03 -17.22
C ASP A 96 -5.21 13.11 -18.76
N PRO A 97 -5.86 14.14 -19.34
CA PRO A 97 -6.04 14.22 -20.80
C PRO A 97 -4.74 14.49 -21.56
N ASP A 98 -3.73 15.09 -20.93
CA ASP A 98 -2.47 15.49 -21.57
C ASP A 98 -1.46 14.35 -21.56
N VAL A 99 -1.36 13.62 -20.44
CA VAL A 99 -0.37 12.54 -20.24
C VAL A 99 -0.97 11.15 -20.15
N GLN A 100 -2.28 11.02 -20.30
CA GLN A 100 -3.03 9.74 -20.29
C GLN A 100 -2.78 8.89 -19.03
N THR A 101 -2.44 9.52 -17.91
CA THR A 101 -2.13 8.82 -16.65
C THR A 101 -3.41 8.59 -15.83
N PRO A 102 -3.78 7.34 -15.48
CA PRO A 102 -5.00 7.08 -14.73
C PRO A 102 -4.96 7.55 -13.27
N ALA A 103 -6.12 7.97 -12.76
CA ALA A 103 -6.31 8.35 -11.36
C ALA A 103 -6.41 7.12 -10.45
N TYR A 104 -5.26 6.58 -10.05
CA TYR A 104 -5.22 5.40 -9.19
C TYR A 104 -5.43 5.69 -7.70
N LYS A 105 -5.06 6.88 -7.21
CA LYS A 105 -4.93 7.17 -5.77
C LYS A 105 -6.19 7.72 -5.10
N GLU A 106 -7.27 7.82 -5.86
CA GLU A 106 -8.53 8.38 -5.39
C GLU A 106 -9.70 7.65 -6.04
N ALA A 107 -10.27 6.69 -5.32
CA ALA A 107 -11.49 6.01 -5.73
C ALA A 107 -12.57 6.13 -4.64
N ALA A 108 -13.73 6.66 -4.99
CA ALA A 108 -14.90 6.65 -4.12
C ALA A 108 -15.44 5.21 -4.00
N VAL A 109 -15.57 4.72 -2.77
CA VAL A 109 -16.01 3.35 -2.48
C VAL A 109 -17.07 3.29 -1.39
N LYS A 110 -17.82 2.20 -1.38
CA LYS A 110 -18.67 1.74 -0.28
C LYS A 110 -17.99 0.54 0.38
N LEU A 111 -18.07 0.45 1.71
CA LEU A 111 -17.60 -0.69 2.48
C LEU A 111 -18.78 -1.36 3.18
N GLU A 112 -18.86 -2.69 3.05
CA GLU A 112 -19.87 -3.56 3.67
C GLU A 112 -19.17 -4.65 4.48
N VAL A 113 -19.62 -4.88 5.72
CA VAL A 113 -19.05 -5.88 6.62
C VAL A 113 -19.79 -7.22 6.45
N PHE A 114 -19.05 -8.33 6.45
CA PHE A 114 -19.64 -9.67 6.46
C PHE A 114 -19.45 -10.38 7.79
N ASP A 115 -20.37 -11.29 8.09
CA ASP A 115 -20.19 -12.29 9.14
C ASP A 115 -19.28 -13.44 8.65
N LYS A 116 -18.09 -13.08 8.17
CA LYS A 116 -17.02 -14.00 7.81
C LYS A 116 -15.74 -13.48 8.45
N ARG A 117 -15.14 -14.31 9.30
CA ARG A 117 -13.89 -14.00 10.00
C ARG A 117 -12.81 -14.95 9.54
N SER A 118 -11.60 -14.42 9.34
CA SER A 118 -10.39 -15.21 9.15
C SER A 118 -9.39 -14.93 10.26
N ALA A 119 -8.31 -15.72 10.30
CA ALA A 119 -7.11 -15.31 11.02
C ALA A 119 -6.65 -13.91 10.53
N PRO A 120 -5.90 -13.16 11.36
CA PRO A 120 -5.30 -11.89 10.93
C PRO A 120 -4.57 -12.07 9.59
N PRO A 121 -4.78 -11.18 8.61
CA PRO A 121 -4.24 -11.37 7.26
C PRO A 121 -2.73 -11.13 7.19
N LEU A 122 -2.15 -10.52 8.22
CA LEU A 122 -0.73 -10.27 8.35
C LEU A 122 -0.13 -11.14 9.45
N PRO A 123 1.12 -11.63 9.28
CA PRO A 123 1.85 -12.28 10.36
C PRO A 123 1.99 -11.36 11.58
N ALA A 124 1.94 -11.92 12.79
CA ALA A 124 2.02 -11.15 14.03
C ALA A 124 3.32 -10.31 14.16
N HIS A 125 4.42 -10.74 13.50
CA HIS A 125 5.69 -10.01 13.47
C HIS A 125 5.77 -8.94 12.38
N ASN A 126 4.69 -8.68 11.62
CA ASN A 126 4.69 -7.66 10.59
C ASN A 126 4.91 -6.26 11.19
N TYR A 127 5.76 -5.45 10.55
CA TYR A 127 6.11 -4.11 11.05
C TYR A 127 4.91 -3.16 11.18
N ARG A 128 3.78 -3.45 10.50
CA ARG A 128 2.52 -2.71 10.65
C ARG A 128 1.93 -2.76 12.05
N TYR A 129 2.18 -3.85 12.77
CA TYR A 129 1.79 -3.99 14.18
C TYR A 129 2.86 -3.44 15.13
N GLY A 130 4.03 -3.06 14.59
CA GLY A 130 5.13 -2.50 15.36
C GLY A 130 5.02 -0.99 15.55
N ARG A 131 5.86 -0.46 16.45
CA ARG A 131 6.03 0.99 16.61
C ARG A 131 7.12 1.47 15.65
N PRO A 132 6.88 2.50 14.82
CA PRO A 132 7.92 3.09 13.98
C PRO A 132 9.10 3.56 14.83
N THR A 133 10.32 3.28 14.38
CA THR A 133 11.54 3.90 14.91
C THR A 133 11.95 4.99 13.92
N PRO A 134 11.51 6.25 14.11
CA PRO A 134 11.79 7.30 13.15
C PRO A 134 13.30 7.58 13.10
N ASN A 135 13.87 7.50 11.90
CA ASN A 135 15.22 7.98 11.66
C ASN A 135 15.18 9.52 11.63
N ARG A 136 16.16 10.19 12.24
CA ARG A 136 16.24 11.67 12.26
C ARG A 136 16.47 12.28 10.87
N GLY A 137 16.88 11.47 9.92
CA GLY A 137 17.17 11.86 8.56
C GLY A 137 18.32 11.03 8.00
N VAL A 138 18.82 11.46 6.84
CA VAL A 138 20.14 11.07 6.36
C VAL A 138 21.12 12.13 6.85
N GLU A 139 22.19 11.72 7.53
CA GLU A 139 23.29 12.59 7.94
C GLU A 139 24.14 12.93 6.69
N ALA A 140 23.57 13.74 5.79
CA ALA A 140 24.16 14.07 4.50
C ALA A 140 25.49 14.81 4.68
N GLU A 141 25.55 15.68 5.69
CA GLU A 141 26.72 16.45 6.10
C GLU A 141 27.86 15.53 6.52
N GLU A 142 27.60 14.46 7.29
CA GLU A 142 28.61 13.48 7.68
C GLU A 142 29.18 12.77 6.44
N LYS A 143 28.31 12.37 5.51
CA LYS A 143 28.74 11.77 4.24
C LYS A 143 29.63 12.72 3.45
N TRP A 144 29.28 14.01 3.38
CA TRP A 144 30.05 15.02 2.65
C TRP A 144 31.36 15.39 3.34
N ALA A 145 31.43 15.27 4.66
CA ALA A 145 32.62 15.53 5.46
C ALA A 145 33.66 14.39 5.42
N ARG A 146 33.30 13.21 4.91
CA ARG A 146 34.24 12.09 4.77
C ARG A 146 35.41 12.48 3.85
N SER A 147 36.63 12.11 4.26
CA SER A 147 37.86 12.39 3.50
C SER A 147 37.90 11.73 2.12
N ASP A 148 37.15 10.65 1.92
CA ASP A 148 37.05 9.93 0.64
C ASP A 148 35.88 10.40 -0.24
N TYR A 149 35.06 11.34 0.23
CA TYR A 149 33.95 11.87 -0.55
C TYR A 149 34.43 12.79 -1.67
N ARG A 150 33.90 12.60 -2.88
CA ARG A 150 34.11 13.48 -4.03
C ARG A 150 32.76 14.05 -4.46
N GLN A 151 32.67 15.37 -4.53
CA GLN A 151 31.47 16.01 -5.04
C GLN A 151 31.25 15.65 -6.52
N PRO A 152 30.00 15.40 -6.94
CA PRO A 152 29.66 15.30 -8.35
C PRO A 152 30.05 16.59 -9.09
N PRO A 153 30.56 16.51 -10.33
CA PRO A 153 30.86 17.71 -11.11
C PRO A 153 29.59 18.54 -11.35
N ALA A 154 29.70 19.87 -11.29
CA ALA A 154 28.58 20.79 -11.49
C ALA A 154 27.95 20.68 -12.90
N GLN A 155 28.72 20.23 -13.89
CA GLN A 155 28.26 20.01 -15.25
C GLN A 155 29.02 18.83 -15.87
N GLN A 156 28.31 17.90 -16.48
CA GLN A 156 28.89 16.84 -17.31
C GLN A 156 28.68 17.17 -18.77
N SER A 157 29.73 17.08 -19.58
CA SER A 157 29.67 17.38 -21.02
C SER A 157 28.92 16.32 -21.84
N ASN A 158 28.48 15.21 -21.25
CA ASN A 158 27.85 14.13 -22.00
C ASN A 158 26.88 13.26 -21.15
N PRO A 159 25.58 13.59 -21.07
CA PRO A 159 24.61 12.92 -20.19
C PRO A 159 24.21 11.50 -20.65
N ARG A 160 24.69 11.01 -21.79
CA ARG A 160 24.30 9.70 -22.38
C ARG A 160 25.15 8.50 -21.92
N LYS A 161 26.11 8.68 -21.01
CA LYS A 161 26.90 7.57 -20.45
C LYS A 161 26.74 7.52 -18.93
N MET A 162 25.63 6.96 -18.48
CA MET A 162 25.51 6.30 -17.19
C MET A 162 25.15 4.84 -17.46
#